data_AF-A0A7N2R4Y8-F1
#
_entry.id   AF-A0A7N2R4Y8-F1
#
_cell.length_a   1.000
_cell.length_b   1.000
_cell.length_c   1.000
_cell.angle_alpha   90.00
_cell.angle_beta   90.00
_cell.angle_gamma   90.00
#
_symmetry.space_group_name_H-M   'P 1'
#
loop_
_entity.id
_entity.type
_entity.pdbx_description
1 polymer ?
#
loop_
_entity_poly.entity_id
_entity_poly.type
_entity_poly.pdbx_seq_one_letter_code
_entity_poly.pdbx_strand_id
1 'polypeptide(L)'
;MASDDQERSQCCFLKWMNLQQEELLELHQALALHAHHHNNNINNGNDLIQLVEKRIKHFQDYADKRSRLAQNDVSAFFAPTWCTNWENSLLWIAGCRPSQYIRLIYALSGLEIEAQLNEFLQGTSTGKLGDLCSKQLHQLDSLHSKTIRAEEKLTTQLASLQEDVADQPIAMIAKGLFHVGEINREVDKALDQHEKAMVGVFLCRTMDKQIVKDILAH
;
A
#
# COMPACT_ATOMS: atom_id res chain seq x y z
N MET A 1 -26.65 -9.74 2.30
CA MET A 1 -25.77 -8.98 3.22
C MET A 1 -24.38 -8.84 2.60
N ALA A 2 -23.71 -9.93 2.18
CA ALA A 2 -22.42 -9.87 1.46
C ALA A 2 -22.37 -8.89 0.26
N SER A 3 -23.42 -8.81 -0.57
CA SER A 3 -23.50 -7.84 -1.67
C SER A 3 -23.41 -6.38 -1.22
N ASP A 4 -24.00 -6.02 -0.08
CA ASP A 4 -23.99 -4.64 0.45
C ASP A 4 -22.60 -4.28 1.01
N ASP A 5 -21.95 -5.22 1.70
CA ASP A 5 -20.59 -4.99 2.23
C ASP A 5 -19.54 -4.87 1.12
N GLN A 6 -19.69 -5.64 0.05
CA GLN A 6 -18.86 -5.56 -1.14
C GLN A 6 -19.05 -4.24 -1.90
N GLU A 7 -20.30 -3.79 -2.07
CA GLU A 7 -20.62 -2.48 -2.65
C GLU A 7 -20.03 -1.33 -1.83
N ARG A 8 -20.09 -1.41 -0.49
CA ARG A 8 -19.48 -0.42 0.41
C ARG A 8 -17.96 -0.38 0.27
N SER A 9 -17.33 -1.55 0.13
CA SER A 9 -15.88 -1.68 -0.08
C SER A 9 -15.45 -1.09 -1.42
N GLN A 10 -16.19 -1.39 -2.49
CA GLN A 10 -15.97 -0.79 -3.81
C GLN A 10 -16.15 0.73 -3.78
N CYS A 11 -17.25 1.23 -3.19
CA CYS A 11 -17.51 2.65 -3.05
C CYS A 11 -16.40 3.36 -2.25
N CYS A 12 -15.88 2.71 -1.20
CA CYS A 12 -14.73 3.21 -0.45
C CYS A 12 -13.48 3.33 -1.32
N PHE A 13 -13.19 2.32 -2.15
CA PHE A 13 -12.06 2.34 -3.09
C PHE A 13 -12.19 3.44 -4.14
N LEU A 14 -13.34 3.55 -4.81
CA LEU A 14 -13.55 4.56 -5.86
C LEU A 14 -13.45 5.99 -5.33
N LYS A 15 -14.01 6.26 -4.13
CA LYS A 15 -13.86 7.56 -3.46
C LYS A 15 -12.40 7.90 -3.18
N TRP A 16 -11.61 6.92 -2.75
CA TRP A 16 -10.18 7.09 -2.53
C TRP A 16 -9.41 7.38 -3.82
N MET A 17 -9.70 6.66 -4.90
CA MET A 17 -9.06 6.89 -6.20
C MET A 17 -9.33 8.30 -6.74
N ASN A 18 -10.58 8.76 -6.65
CA ASN A 18 -10.94 10.13 -7.05
C ASN A 18 -10.22 11.18 -6.19
N LEU A 19 -10.20 10.98 -4.86
CA LEU A 19 -9.50 11.88 -3.94
C LEU A 19 -8.01 11.96 -4.27
N GLN A 20 -7.35 10.82 -4.51
CA GLN A 20 -5.94 10.79 -4.88
C GLN A 20 -5.65 11.52 -6.20
N GLN A 21 -6.56 11.41 -7.18
CA GLN A 21 -6.43 12.14 -8.45
C GLN A 21 -6.54 13.67 -8.24
N GLU A 22 -7.52 14.11 -7.47
CA GLU A 22 -7.71 15.53 -7.12
C GLU A 22 -6.51 16.09 -6.35
N GLU A 23 -6.06 15.36 -5.33
CA GLU A 23 -4.88 15.73 -4.56
C GLU A 23 -3.63 15.77 -5.44
N LEU A 24 -3.43 14.80 -6.33
CA LEU A 24 -2.27 14.81 -7.22
C LEU A 24 -2.24 16.08 -8.07
N LEU A 25 -3.38 16.53 -8.60
CA LEU A 25 -3.49 17.79 -9.34
C LEU A 25 -3.15 19.01 -8.46
N GLU A 26 -3.66 19.05 -7.23
CA GLU A 26 -3.35 20.10 -6.25
C GLU A 26 -1.83 20.17 -5.96
N LEU A 27 -1.12 19.04 -5.92
CA LEU A 27 0.32 19.01 -5.66
C LEU A 27 1.11 19.60 -6.82
N HIS A 28 0.77 19.17 -8.04
CA HIS A 28 1.43 19.67 -9.25
C HIS A 28 1.25 21.19 -9.39
N GLN A 29 0.06 21.69 -9.09
CA GLN A 29 -0.21 23.14 -9.09
C GLN A 29 0.62 23.86 -8.03
N ALA A 30 0.66 23.34 -6.80
CA ALA A 30 1.48 23.93 -5.73
C ALA A 30 2.97 23.95 -6.08
N LEU A 31 3.50 22.86 -6.66
CA LEU A 31 4.89 22.79 -7.12
C LEU A 31 5.19 23.76 -8.26
N ALA A 32 4.29 23.88 -9.24
CA ALA A 32 4.45 24.83 -10.35
C ALA A 32 4.47 26.29 -9.86
N LEU A 33 3.58 26.63 -8.94
CA LEU A 33 3.57 27.96 -8.31
C LEU A 33 4.85 28.23 -7.52
N HIS A 34 5.39 27.21 -6.84
CA HIS A 34 6.65 27.32 -6.10
C HIS A 34 7.86 27.55 -7.03
N ALA A 35 7.90 26.90 -8.20
CA ALA A 35 8.96 27.07 -9.19
C ALA A 35 8.98 28.50 -9.78
N HIS A 36 7.83 29.15 -9.91
CA HIS A 36 7.72 30.49 -10.47
C HIS A 36 7.94 31.63 -9.46
N HIS A 37 7.84 31.39 -8.15
CA HIS A 37 7.87 32.41 -7.09
C HIS A 37 9.11 32.36 -6.17
N HIS A 38 10.30 32.09 -6.70
CA HIS A 38 11.58 31.96 -5.96
C HIS A 38 12.03 33.20 -5.13
N ASN A 39 11.19 34.25 -4.98
CA ASN A 39 11.54 35.52 -4.33
C ASN A 39 10.74 35.89 -3.05
N ASN A 40 9.75 35.09 -2.60
CA ASN A 40 9.00 35.35 -1.34
C ASN A 40 9.07 34.15 -0.38
N ASN A 41 10.11 34.14 0.46
CA ASN A 41 10.83 32.93 0.88
C ASN A 41 10.49 32.34 2.27
N ILE A 42 9.25 32.47 2.79
CA ILE A 42 8.92 31.88 4.12
C ILE A 42 7.56 31.14 4.17
N ASN A 43 6.50 31.64 3.51
CA ASN A 43 5.18 31.00 3.61
C ASN A 43 5.03 29.75 2.72
N ASN A 44 5.68 29.71 1.56
CA ASN A 44 5.46 28.66 0.56
C ASN A 44 5.92 27.26 1.02
N GLY A 45 6.97 27.17 1.84
CA GLY A 45 7.44 25.89 2.40
C GLY A 45 6.47 25.31 3.42
N ASN A 46 5.83 26.15 4.22
CA ASN A 46 4.80 25.73 5.18
C ASN A 46 3.53 25.24 4.46
N ASP A 47 3.15 25.87 3.36
CA ASP A 47 1.99 25.44 2.57
C ASP A 47 2.18 24.04 1.97
N LEU A 48 3.37 23.73 1.46
CA LEU A 48 3.69 22.40 0.93
C LEU A 48 3.68 21.33 2.03
N ILE A 49 4.24 21.63 3.20
CA ILE A 49 4.20 20.73 4.37
C ILE A 49 2.76 20.45 4.78
N GLN A 50 1.91 21.49 4.89
CA GLN A 50 0.49 21.32 5.23
C GLN A 50 -0.25 20.46 4.19
N LEU A 51 0.05 20.62 2.91
CA LEU A 51 -0.52 19.77 1.85
C LEU A 51 -0.09 18.31 1.99
N VAL A 52 1.18 18.05 2.32
CA VAL A 52 1.69 16.69 2.57
C VAL A 52 1.02 16.07 3.79
N GLU A 53 0.92 16.80 4.89
CA GLU A 53 0.25 16.35 6.12
C GLU A 53 -1.23 16.02 5.88
N LYS A 54 -1.95 16.88 5.15
CA LYS A 54 -3.35 16.67 4.75
C LYS A 54 -3.53 15.35 4.00
N ARG A 55 -2.66 15.06 3.03
CA ARG A 55 -2.72 13.82 2.23
C ARG A 55 -2.41 12.59 3.05
N ILE A 56 -1.41 12.68 3.93
CA ILE A 56 -1.07 11.57 4.84
C ILE A 56 -2.24 11.26 5.76
N LYS A 57 -2.94 12.30 6.25
CA LYS A 57 -4.17 12.12 7.01
C LYS A 57 -5.26 11.42 6.20
N HIS A 58 -5.52 11.85 4.96
CA HIS A 58 -6.51 11.19 4.11
C HIS A 58 -6.15 9.73 3.79
N PHE A 59 -4.87 9.42 3.61
CA PHE A 59 -4.39 8.03 3.49
C PHE A 59 -4.68 7.21 4.75
N GLN A 60 -4.42 7.78 5.93
CA GLN A 60 -4.74 7.13 7.21
C GLN A 60 -6.25 6.90 7.37
N ASP A 61 -7.07 7.90 7.03
CA ASP A 61 -8.53 7.80 7.08
C ASP A 61 -9.06 6.70 6.14
N TYR A 62 -8.48 6.59 4.94
CA TYR A 62 -8.79 5.52 4.00
C TYR A 62 -8.38 4.15 4.54
N ALA A 63 -7.15 4.01 5.06
CA ALA A 63 -6.68 2.77 5.66
C ALA A 63 -7.57 2.33 6.85
N ASP A 64 -8.03 3.27 7.67
CA ASP A 64 -8.92 3.00 8.80
C ASP A 64 -10.32 2.61 8.35
N LYS A 65 -10.85 3.27 7.31
CA LYS A 65 -12.12 2.88 6.72
C LYS A 65 -12.06 1.47 6.12
N ARG A 66 -10.99 1.15 5.41
CA ARG A 66 -10.75 -0.22 4.90
C ARG A 66 -10.65 -1.25 6.01
N SER A 67 -9.92 -0.93 7.08
CA SER A 67 -9.79 -1.81 8.26
C SER A 67 -11.14 -2.17 8.87
N ARG A 68 -12.04 -1.19 8.99
CA ARG A 68 -13.40 -1.41 9.50
C ARG A 68 -14.25 -2.25 8.55
N LEU A 69 -14.17 -2.00 7.24
CA LEU A 69 -14.92 -2.76 6.25
C LEU A 69 -14.44 -4.22 6.15
N ALA A 70 -13.13 -4.44 6.26
CA ALA A 70 -12.54 -5.78 6.24
C ALA A 70 -12.96 -6.65 7.43
N GLN A 71 -13.44 -6.07 8.54
CA GLN A 71 -14.00 -6.84 9.64
C GLN A 71 -15.35 -7.48 9.29
N ASN A 72 -16.07 -6.93 8.31
CA ASN A 72 -17.36 -7.45 7.86
C ASN A 72 -17.18 -8.45 6.70
N ASP A 73 -16.30 -8.13 5.76
CA ASP A 73 -15.97 -8.97 4.61
C ASP A 73 -14.51 -8.72 4.20
N VAL A 74 -13.61 -9.58 4.67
CA VAL A 74 -12.18 -9.49 4.32
C VAL A 74 -11.92 -10.06 2.93
N SER A 75 -12.73 -11.02 2.49
CA SER A 75 -12.54 -11.74 1.23
C SER A 75 -12.62 -10.79 0.03
N ALA A 76 -13.52 -9.81 0.09
CA ALA A 76 -13.67 -8.76 -0.91
C ALA A 76 -12.41 -7.90 -1.10
N PHE A 77 -11.46 -7.90 -0.16
CA PHE A 77 -10.19 -7.18 -0.31
C PHE A 77 -9.05 -8.05 -0.86
N PHE A 78 -9.12 -9.37 -0.70
CA PHE A 78 -8.14 -10.31 -1.25
C PHE A 78 -8.46 -10.68 -2.69
N ALA A 79 -9.74 -10.69 -3.06
CA ALA A 79 -10.22 -10.94 -4.42
C ALA A 79 -11.33 -9.94 -4.81
N PRO A 80 -11.02 -8.64 -4.92
CA PRO A 80 -12.00 -7.62 -5.26
C PRO A 80 -12.60 -7.84 -6.64
N THR A 81 -13.94 -7.78 -6.73
CA THR A 81 -14.67 -7.90 -8.00
C THR A 81 -14.61 -6.65 -8.86
N TRP A 82 -14.21 -5.53 -8.28
CA TRP A 82 -13.99 -4.28 -9.01
C TRP A 82 -12.59 -4.19 -9.63
N CYS A 83 -11.77 -5.23 -9.47
CA CYS A 83 -10.50 -5.38 -10.15
C CYS A 83 -10.60 -6.47 -11.22
N THR A 84 -9.84 -6.31 -12.29
CA THR A 84 -9.65 -7.33 -13.33
C THR A 84 -8.89 -8.53 -12.78
N ASN A 85 -9.00 -9.69 -13.43
CA ASN A 85 -8.24 -10.89 -13.06
C ASN A 85 -6.72 -10.63 -13.05
N TRP A 86 -6.24 -9.81 -13.98
CA TRP A 86 -4.83 -9.42 -14.04
C TRP A 86 -4.44 -8.56 -12.83
N GLU A 87 -5.21 -7.54 -12.50
CA GLU A 87 -4.98 -6.71 -11.30
C GLU A 87 -5.02 -7.56 -10.03
N ASN A 88 -5.99 -8.47 -9.92
CA ASN A 88 -6.10 -9.41 -8.80
C ASN A 88 -4.85 -10.31 -8.67
N SER A 89 -4.28 -10.76 -9.79
CA SER A 89 -3.06 -11.58 -9.78
C SER A 89 -1.81 -10.84 -9.29
N LEU A 90 -1.83 -9.50 -9.31
CA LEU A 90 -0.73 -8.65 -8.86
C LEU A 90 -0.89 -8.15 -7.42
N LEU A 91 -2.01 -8.46 -6.76
CA LEU A 91 -2.23 -8.10 -5.37
C LEU A 91 -1.29 -8.87 -4.45
N TRP A 92 -0.61 -8.14 -3.57
CA TRP A 92 0.07 -8.68 -2.42
C TRP A 92 -0.82 -8.53 -1.20
N ILE A 93 -1.37 -9.67 -0.74
CA ILE A 93 -2.37 -9.78 0.33
C ILE A 93 -3.70 -9.14 -0.11
N ALA A 94 -3.83 -7.82 0.04
CA ALA A 94 -5.05 -7.09 -0.23
C ALA A 94 -4.77 -5.69 -0.81
N GLY A 95 -3.71 -5.58 -1.61
CA GLY A 95 -3.27 -4.32 -2.20
C GLY A 95 -1.90 -4.46 -2.85
N CYS A 96 -1.28 -3.35 -3.23
CA CYS A 96 0.10 -3.34 -3.70
C CYS A 96 1.10 -3.69 -2.57
N ARG A 97 2.33 -4.03 -2.95
CA ARG A 97 3.42 -4.29 -2.00
C ARG A 97 4.14 -2.97 -1.67
N PRO A 98 4.13 -2.48 -0.41
CA PRO A 98 4.66 -1.16 -0.06
C PRO A 98 6.07 -0.82 -0.58
N SER A 99 6.99 -1.79 -0.60
CA SER A 99 8.35 -1.66 -1.14
C SER A 99 8.38 -1.32 -2.64
N GLN A 100 7.30 -1.54 -3.39
CA GLN A 100 7.18 -1.07 -4.78
C GLN A 100 7.19 0.45 -4.87
N TYR A 101 6.53 1.16 -3.93
CA TYR A 101 6.54 2.62 -3.91
C TYR A 101 7.92 3.17 -3.60
N ILE A 102 8.64 2.55 -2.67
CA ILE A 102 10.01 2.95 -2.32
C ILE A 102 10.96 2.72 -3.50
N ARG A 103 10.82 1.59 -4.21
CA ARG A 103 11.55 1.32 -5.46
C ARG A 103 11.24 2.32 -6.56
N LEU A 104 10.00 2.79 -6.67
CA LEU A 104 9.65 3.85 -7.60
C LEU A 104 10.39 5.15 -7.27
N ILE A 105 10.51 5.51 -6.00
CA ILE A 105 11.32 6.68 -5.57
C ILE A 105 12.77 6.52 -6.01
N TYR A 106 13.40 5.37 -5.74
CA TYR A 106 14.78 5.11 -6.21
C TYR A 106 14.93 5.22 -7.72
N ALA A 107 13.99 4.68 -8.48
CA ALA A 107 14.03 4.73 -9.94
C ALA A 107 13.92 6.17 -10.45
N LEU A 108 12.97 6.96 -9.91
CA LEU A 108 12.79 8.36 -10.29
C LEU A 108 14.00 9.22 -9.91
N SER A 109 14.55 9.03 -8.70
CA SER A 109 15.78 9.73 -8.28
C SER A 109 17.00 9.33 -9.12
N GLY A 110 17.11 8.06 -9.52
CA GLY A 110 18.18 7.59 -10.39
C GLY A 110 18.12 8.23 -11.79
N LEU A 111 16.92 8.31 -12.38
CA LEU A 111 16.70 8.97 -13.67
C LEU A 111 17.08 10.46 -13.64
N GLU A 112 16.73 11.15 -12.56
CA GLU A 112 17.08 12.56 -12.39
C GLU A 112 18.58 12.76 -12.26
N ILE A 113 19.26 11.93 -11.47
CA ILE A 113 20.73 11.96 -11.32
C ILE A 113 21.41 11.72 -12.68
N GLU A 114 20.93 10.76 -13.47
CA GLU A 114 21.49 10.47 -14.80
C GLU A 114 21.32 11.67 -15.75
N ALA A 115 20.15 12.31 -15.76
CA ALA A 115 19.89 13.49 -16.56
C ALA A 115 20.82 14.65 -16.16
N GLN A 116 20.94 14.95 -14.87
CA GLN A 116 21.78 16.03 -14.36
C GLN A 116 23.28 15.73 -14.52
N LEU A 117 23.71 14.47 -14.43
CA LEU A 117 25.09 14.07 -14.69
C LEU A 117 25.48 14.33 -16.14
N ASN A 118 24.59 14.02 -17.08
CA ASN A 118 24.82 14.31 -18.50
C ASN A 118 24.98 15.82 -18.75
N GLU A 119 24.14 16.65 -18.13
CA GLU A 119 24.25 18.12 -18.21
C GLU A 119 25.55 18.64 -17.56
N PHE A 120 25.93 18.10 -16.40
CA PHE A 120 27.18 18.45 -15.73
C PHE A 120 28.41 18.11 -16.58
N LEU A 121 28.45 16.90 -17.15
CA LEU A 121 29.53 16.47 -18.04
C LEU A 121 29.61 17.30 -19.33
N GLN A 122 28.47 17.81 -19.80
CA GLN A 122 28.40 18.76 -20.92
C GLN A 122 28.77 20.20 -20.54
N GLY A 123 29.05 20.46 -19.26
CA GLY A 123 29.42 21.77 -18.75
C GLY A 123 28.27 22.79 -18.78
N THR A 124 27.02 22.33 -18.97
CA THR A 124 25.84 23.18 -19.09
C THR A 124 25.16 23.45 -17.74
N SER A 125 25.42 22.64 -16.72
CA SER A 125 24.87 22.80 -15.37
C SER A 125 25.97 22.89 -14.30
N THR A 126 25.82 23.84 -13.37
CA THR A 126 26.70 24.08 -12.19
C THR A 126 26.05 23.66 -10.86
N GLY A 127 24.93 22.92 -10.89
CA GLY A 127 24.08 22.63 -9.72
C GLY A 127 24.18 21.22 -9.11
N LYS A 128 23.67 21.08 -7.87
CA LYS A 128 23.61 19.85 -7.06
C LYS A 128 23.02 18.66 -7.84
N LEU A 129 23.63 17.49 -7.67
CA LEU A 129 23.24 16.23 -8.30
C LEU A 129 22.16 15.51 -7.46
N GLY A 130 20.94 15.42 -8.01
CA GLY A 130 19.76 14.76 -7.46
C GLY A 130 18.98 15.60 -6.42
N ASP A 131 17.66 15.43 -6.41
CA ASP A 131 16.79 16.09 -5.41
C ASP A 131 16.91 15.51 -4.00
N LEU A 132 17.37 14.26 -3.85
CA LEU A 132 17.54 13.60 -2.55
C LEU A 132 18.95 13.83 -1.98
N CYS A 133 19.04 14.46 -0.82
CA CYS A 133 20.31 14.54 -0.10
C CYS A 133 20.72 13.18 0.47
N SER A 134 22.02 13.00 0.74
CA SER A 134 22.55 11.78 1.36
C SER A 134 21.82 11.37 2.66
N LYS A 135 21.37 12.34 3.47
CA LYS A 135 20.58 12.07 4.69
C LYS A 135 19.20 11.50 4.36
N GLN A 136 18.50 12.07 3.38
CA GLN A 136 17.19 11.60 2.92
C GLN A 136 17.30 10.20 2.28
N LEU A 137 18.37 9.94 1.52
CA LEU A 137 18.62 8.62 0.95
C LEU A 137 18.86 7.56 2.03
N HIS A 138 19.62 7.89 3.08
CA HIS A 138 19.83 7.00 4.22
C HIS A 138 18.52 6.76 5.01
N GLN A 139 17.70 7.78 5.20
CA GLN A 139 16.37 7.63 5.81
C GLN A 139 15.47 6.72 4.96
N LEU A 140 15.49 6.88 3.64
CA LEU A 140 14.75 6.06 2.68
C LEU A 140 15.22 4.59 2.70
N ASP A 141 16.53 4.35 2.79
CA ASP A 141 17.09 2.98 2.86
C ASP A 141 16.75 2.27 4.17
N SER A 142 16.82 2.99 5.30
CA SER A 142 16.37 2.51 6.60
C SER A 142 14.88 2.16 6.58
N LEU A 143 14.06 3.04 5.98
CA LEU A 143 12.64 2.81 5.76
C LEU A 143 12.41 1.55 4.92
N HIS A 144 13.08 1.44 3.77
CA HIS A 144 12.95 0.30 2.86
C HIS A 144 13.26 -1.01 3.55
N SER A 145 14.35 -1.06 4.33
CA SER A 145 14.74 -2.23 5.11
C SER A 145 13.69 -2.63 6.14
N LYS A 146 13.11 -1.66 6.87
CA LYS A 146 12.03 -1.91 7.83
C LYS A 146 10.77 -2.44 7.12
N THR A 147 10.41 -1.82 6.00
CA THR A 147 9.28 -2.24 5.18
C THR A 147 9.43 -3.66 4.67
N ILE A 148 10.59 -4.03 4.10
CA ILE A 148 10.82 -5.40 3.61
C ILE A 148 10.65 -6.43 4.73
N ARG A 149 11.21 -6.18 5.91
CA ARG A 149 11.08 -7.10 7.06
C ARG A 149 9.62 -7.27 7.50
N ALA A 150 8.84 -6.20 7.51
CA ALA A 150 7.41 -6.25 7.82
C ALA A 150 6.63 -7.03 6.74
N GLU A 151 6.96 -6.81 5.46
CA GLU A 151 6.37 -7.54 4.33
C GLU A 151 6.68 -9.04 4.39
N GLU A 152 7.92 -9.42 4.69
CA GLU A 152 8.34 -10.83 4.82
C GLU A 152 7.59 -11.52 5.96
N LYS A 153 7.44 -10.84 7.10
CA LYS A 153 6.67 -11.36 8.24
C LYS A 153 5.21 -11.60 7.85
N LEU A 154 4.55 -10.64 7.21
CA LEU A 154 3.16 -10.76 6.79
C LEU A 154 2.97 -11.83 5.70
N THR A 155 3.91 -11.94 4.76
CA THR A 155 3.91 -12.97 3.72
C THR A 155 4.02 -14.36 4.33
N THR A 156 4.93 -14.53 5.30
CA THR A 156 5.11 -15.80 6.03
C THR A 156 3.84 -16.16 6.80
N GLN A 157 3.23 -15.20 7.50
CA GLN A 157 1.97 -15.42 8.21
C GLN A 157 0.85 -15.84 7.28
N LEU A 158 0.68 -15.17 6.13
CA LEU A 158 -0.34 -15.54 5.16
C LEU A 158 -0.10 -16.94 4.57
N ALA A 159 1.15 -17.30 4.27
CA ALA A 159 1.51 -18.63 3.77
C ALA A 159 1.14 -19.72 4.78
N SER A 160 1.47 -19.55 6.07
CA SER A 160 1.07 -20.50 7.11
C SER A 160 -0.46 -20.64 7.21
N LEU A 161 -1.21 -19.54 7.11
CA LEU A 161 -2.68 -19.61 7.11
C LEU A 161 -3.25 -20.37 5.90
N GLN A 162 -2.59 -20.28 4.75
CA GLN A 162 -2.97 -21.01 3.53
C GLN A 162 -2.66 -22.51 3.64
N GLU A 163 -1.56 -22.87 4.31
CA GLU A 163 -1.24 -24.27 4.63
C GLU A 163 -2.28 -24.85 5.60
N ASP A 164 -2.54 -24.17 6.71
CA ASP A 164 -3.47 -24.63 7.76
C ASP A 164 -4.90 -24.89 7.25
N VAL A 165 -5.40 -24.04 6.34
CA VAL A 165 -6.76 -24.21 5.79
C VAL A 165 -6.84 -25.36 4.77
N ALA A 166 -5.74 -25.68 4.10
CA ALA A 166 -5.68 -26.76 3.12
C ALA A 166 -5.57 -28.16 3.77
N ASP A 167 -5.06 -28.23 5.00
CA ASP A 167 -4.90 -29.49 5.74
C ASP A 167 -6.21 -30.27 5.90
N GLN A 168 -7.32 -29.57 6.17
CA GLN A 168 -8.63 -30.23 6.36
C GLN A 168 -9.15 -30.89 5.08
N PRO A 169 -9.30 -30.17 3.94
CA PRO A 169 -9.61 -30.81 2.65
C PRO A 169 -8.69 -31.99 2.29
N ILE A 170 -7.37 -31.83 2.47
CA ILE A 170 -6.38 -32.87 2.14
C ILE A 170 -6.59 -34.11 3.01
N ALA A 171 -6.75 -33.95 4.33
CA ALA A 171 -6.95 -35.05 5.25
C ALA A 171 -8.24 -35.85 4.96
N MET A 172 -9.31 -35.17 4.58
CA MET A 172 -10.56 -35.84 4.21
C MET A 172 -10.46 -36.61 2.90
N ILE A 173 -9.78 -36.06 1.89
CA ILE A 173 -9.48 -36.76 0.64
C ILE A 173 -8.68 -38.03 0.94
N ALA A 174 -7.63 -37.92 1.77
CA ALA A 174 -6.79 -39.05 2.17
C ALA A 174 -7.58 -40.15 2.91
N LYS A 175 -8.58 -39.76 3.71
CA LYS A 175 -9.46 -40.70 4.44
C LYS A 175 -10.60 -41.28 3.57
N GLY A 176 -10.76 -40.84 2.32
CA GLY A 176 -11.87 -41.24 1.46
C GLY A 176 -13.23 -40.75 1.95
N LEU A 177 -13.26 -39.72 2.79
CA LEU A 177 -14.49 -39.17 3.39
C LEU A 177 -15.09 -38.02 2.56
N PHE A 178 -14.43 -37.64 1.46
CA PHE A 178 -14.85 -36.55 0.60
C PHE A 178 -15.83 -37.05 -0.48
N HIS A 179 -17.10 -36.63 -0.38
CA HIS A 179 -18.10 -36.85 -1.44
C HIS A 179 -18.27 -35.55 -2.24
N VAL A 180 -17.99 -35.61 -3.55
CA VAL A 180 -18.12 -34.45 -4.44
C VAL A 180 -19.57 -33.98 -4.47
N GLY A 181 -19.81 -32.73 -4.07
CA GLY A 181 -21.13 -32.09 -4.10
C GLY A 181 -21.87 -32.05 -2.76
N GLU A 182 -21.34 -32.66 -1.70
CA GLU A 182 -21.91 -32.55 -0.34
C GLU A 182 -21.29 -31.41 0.46
N ILE A 183 -22.13 -30.64 1.16
CA ILE A 183 -21.69 -29.57 2.06
C ILE A 183 -21.01 -30.21 3.28
N ASN A 184 -19.71 -29.99 3.43
CA ASN A 184 -18.97 -30.49 4.57
C ASN A 184 -18.81 -29.39 5.64
N ARG A 185 -19.54 -29.56 6.75
CA ARG A 185 -19.55 -28.60 7.87
C ARG A 185 -18.17 -28.38 8.51
N GLU A 186 -17.26 -29.36 8.43
CA GLU A 186 -15.90 -29.22 8.97
C GLU A 186 -15.04 -28.30 8.09
N VAL A 187 -15.21 -28.40 6.76
CA VAL A 187 -14.57 -27.47 5.81
C VAL A 187 -15.10 -26.06 5.97
N ASP A 188 -16.43 -25.91 6.04
CA ASP A 188 -17.04 -24.58 6.22
C ASP A 188 -16.53 -23.91 7.50
N LYS A 189 -16.43 -24.67 8.60
CA LYS A 189 -15.86 -24.16 9.85
C LYS A 189 -14.38 -23.78 9.71
N ALA A 190 -13.59 -24.54 8.96
CA ALA A 190 -12.19 -24.22 8.69
C ALA A 190 -12.06 -22.94 7.84
N LEU A 191 -12.94 -22.75 6.84
CA LEU A 191 -13.02 -21.53 6.03
C LEU A 191 -13.43 -20.31 6.88
N ASP A 192 -14.42 -20.45 7.76
CA ASP A 192 -14.82 -19.38 8.70
C ASP A 192 -13.67 -18.97 9.64
N GLN A 193 -12.85 -19.94 10.07
CA GLN A 193 -11.67 -19.69 10.90
C GLN A 193 -10.56 -19.01 10.09
N HIS A 194 -10.35 -19.45 8.86
CA HIS A 194 -9.40 -18.84 7.94
C HIS A 194 -9.77 -17.38 7.63
N GLU A 195 -11.06 -17.09 7.41
CA GLU A 195 -11.55 -15.72 7.21
C GLU A 195 -11.20 -14.80 8.38
N LYS A 196 -11.46 -15.25 9.62
CA LYS A 196 -11.09 -14.50 10.84
C LYS A 196 -9.59 -14.27 10.95
N ALA A 197 -8.78 -15.25 10.55
CA ALA A 197 -7.32 -15.12 10.56
C ALA A 197 -6.82 -14.15 9.48
N MET A 198 -7.44 -14.15 8.29
CA MET A 198 -7.18 -13.19 7.22
C MET A 198 -7.44 -11.75 7.67
N VAL A 199 -8.48 -11.49 8.47
CA VAL A 199 -8.70 -10.18 9.10
C VAL A 199 -7.49 -9.77 9.93
N GLY A 200 -6.92 -10.69 10.71
CA GLY A 200 -5.72 -10.43 11.51
C GLY A 200 -4.52 -9.97 10.66
N VAL A 201 -4.24 -10.69 9.56
CA VAL A 201 -3.15 -10.33 8.62
C VAL A 201 -3.43 -8.98 7.95
N PHE A 202 -4.68 -8.76 7.53
CA PHE A 202 -5.11 -7.49 6.92
C PHE A 202 -4.91 -6.31 7.87
N LEU A 203 -5.32 -6.45 9.13
CA LEU A 203 -5.20 -5.37 10.12
C LEU A 203 -3.75 -5.13 10.54
N CYS A 204 -2.94 -6.17 10.64
CA CYS A 204 -1.51 -6.03 10.97
C CYS A 204 -0.78 -5.18 9.90
N ARG A 205 -1.16 -5.29 8.62
CA ARG A 205 -0.69 -4.41 7.53
C ARG A 205 -1.07 -2.94 7.75
N THR A 206 -2.25 -2.66 8.29
CA THR A 206 -2.69 -1.27 8.54
C THR A 206 -2.07 -0.63 9.79
N MET A 207 -1.41 -1.42 10.64
CA MET A 207 -0.75 -0.94 11.85
C MET A 207 0.65 -0.34 11.62
N ASP A 208 1.19 -0.37 10.40
CA ASP A 208 2.38 0.40 10.02
C ASP A 208 2.10 1.92 9.82
N LYS A 209 1.09 2.44 10.52
CA LYS A 209 0.92 3.88 10.81
C LYS A 209 2.18 4.48 11.42
N GLN A 210 2.97 3.67 12.15
CA GLN A 210 4.21 4.11 12.77
C GLN A 210 5.31 4.38 11.73
N ILE A 211 5.37 3.61 10.65
CA ILE A 211 6.37 3.81 9.60
C ILE A 211 6.19 5.17 8.91
N VAL A 212 4.95 5.54 8.57
CA VAL A 212 4.66 6.85 7.96
C VAL A 212 4.85 8.01 8.95
N LYS A 213 4.52 7.80 10.24
CA LYS A 213 4.75 8.81 11.30
C LYS A 213 6.23 9.01 11.62
N ASP A 214 7.03 7.95 11.62
CA ASP A 214 8.47 8.00 11.90
C ASP A 214 9.25 8.71 10.78
N ILE A 215 8.72 8.77 9.55
CA ILE A 215 9.30 9.52 8.43
C ILE A 215 9.04 11.03 8.56
N LEU A 216 7.90 11.43 9.14
CA LEU A 216 7.52 12.84 9.30
C LEU A 216 8.03 13.48 10.59
N ALA A 217 8.49 12.68 11.55
CA ALA A 217 8.96 13.16 12.85
C ALA A 217 10.42 13.70 12.83
N HIS A 218 11.07 13.71 11.67
CA HIS A 218 12.46 14.13 11.45
C HIS A 218 12.61 14.98 10.20
#